data_AF-X1FBN1-F1
#
_entry.id   AF-X1FBN1-F1
#
_cell.length_a   1.000
_cell.length_b   1.000
_cell.length_c   1.000
_cell.angle_alpha   90.00
_cell.angle_beta   90.00
_cell.angle_gamma   90.00
#
_symmetry.space_group_name_H-M   'P 1'
#
loop_
_entity.id
_entity.type
_entity.pdbx_description
1 polymer ?
#
loop_
_entity_poly.entity_id
_entity_poly.type
_entity_poly.pdbx_seq_one_letter_code
_entity_poly.pdbx_strand_id
1 'polypeptide(L)'
;MSYALSSERYPKKPDVSYVSEICRKDFKNFRGNWGTVLMENLSSLIKDLEHKGINTDLYTKQKDVLENVSELIKMGAKDIAFTQFTKAFPYCLPHRSRI
;
A
#
# COMPACT_ATOMS: atom_id res chain seq x y z
N MET A 1 -0.08 49.88 3.84
CA MET A 1 0.47 48.74 3.09
C MET A 1 1.24 47.89 4.09
N SER A 2 0.67 46.77 4.49
CA SER A 2 1.31 45.86 5.45
C SER A 2 1.51 44.52 4.75
N TYR A 3 2.76 44.20 4.47
CA TYR A 3 3.17 42.92 3.90
C TYR A 3 3.00 41.85 4.98
N ALA A 4 1.98 41.01 4.85
CA ALA A 4 1.86 39.82 5.67
C ALA A 4 2.86 38.78 5.16
N LEU A 5 3.91 38.55 5.96
CA LEU A 5 4.88 37.48 5.81
C LEU A 5 4.17 36.15 5.51
N SER A 6 4.47 35.58 4.35
CA SER A 6 4.09 34.24 3.93
C SER A 6 4.53 33.22 5.00
N SER A 7 3.61 32.81 5.86
CA SER A 7 3.84 31.67 6.76
C SER A 7 4.02 30.44 5.89
N GLU A 8 5.24 29.90 5.88
CA GLU A 8 5.56 28.59 5.31
C GLU A 8 4.55 27.57 5.82
N ARG A 9 3.59 27.19 4.96
CA ARG A 9 2.64 26.12 5.25
C ARG A 9 3.41 24.81 5.15
N TYR A 10 4.09 24.44 6.23
CA TYR A 10 4.47 23.05 6.45
C TYR A 10 3.22 22.19 6.22
N PRO A 11 3.28 21.13 5.39
CA PRO A 11 2.13 20.29 5.15
C PRO A 11 1.66 19.74 6.50
N LYS A 12 0.38 19.99 6.82
CA LYS A 12 -0.26 19.44 8.02
C LYS A 12 0.01 17.94 8.05
N LYS A 13 0.43 17.40 9.20
CA LYS A 13 0.51 15.95 9.42
C LYS A 13 -0.78 15.33 8.90
N PRO A 14 -0.73 14.30 8.04
CA PRO A 14 -1.93 13.74 7.44
C PRO A 14 -2.87 13.31 8.56
N ASP A 15 -4.12 13.79 8.49
CA ASP A 15 -5.15 13.47 9.45
C ASP A 15 -5.33 11.93 9.47
N VAL A 16 -5.38 11.32 10.64
CA VAL A 16 -5.48 9.84 10.79
C VAL A 16 -6.75 9.32 10.07
N SER A 17 -7.79 10.16 10.00
CA SER A 17 -9.00 9.92 9.22
C SER A 17 -8.73 9.81 7.71
N TYR A 18 -7.85 10.66 7.18
CA TYR A 18 -7.49 10.72 5.77
C TYR A 18 -6.68 9.49 5.33
N VAL A 19 -5.71 9.04 6.14
CA VAL A 19 -4.94 7.81 5.86
C VAL A 19 -5.85 6.58 5.89
N SER A 20 -6.80 6.53 6.82
CA SER A 20 -7.79 5.45 6.88
C SER A 20 -8.68 5.40 5.63
N GLU A 21 -9.12 6.55 5.11
CA GLU A 21 -9.91 6.62 3.88
C GLU A 21 -9.11 6.18 2.64
N ILE A 22 -7.85 6.59 2.56
CA ILE A 22 -6.91 6.18 1.50
C ILE A 22 -6.75 4.67 1.49
N CYS A 23 -6.45 4.08 2.65
CA CYS A 23 -6.26 2.64 2.78
C CYS A 23 -7.53 1.86 2.45
N ARG A 24 -8.71 2.38 2.80
CA ARG A 24 -9.99 1.77 2.42
C ARG A 24 -10.21 1.77 0.90
N LYS A 25 -9.88 2.87 0.21
CA LYS A 25 -9.95 2.95 -1.26
C LYS A 25 -8.99 1.96 -1.90
N ASP A 26 -7.75 1.90 -1.42
CA ASP A 26 -6.73 1.00 -1.95
C ASP A 26 -7.10 -0.48 -1.72
N PHE A 27 -7.62 -0.81 -0.54
CA PHE A 27 -8.14 -2.15 -0.24
C PHE A 27 -9.35 -2.53 -1.09
N LYS A 28 -10.25 -1.58 -1.38
CA LYS A 28 -11.37 -1.80 -2.31
C LYS A 28 -10.87 -2.08 -3.73
N ASN A 29 -9.86 -1.34 -4.19
CA ASN A 29 -9.25 -1.55 -5.51
C ASN A 29 -8.52 -2.89 -5.57
N PHE A 30 -7.79 -3.25 -4.52
CA PHE A 30 -7.12 -4.54 -4.35
C PHE A 30 -8.11 -5.70 -4.52
N ARG A 31 -9.27 -5.62 -3.86
CA ARG A 31 -10.36 -6.61 -3.98
C ARG A 31 -10.97 -6.75 -5.38
N GLY A 32 -10.87 -5.71 -6.21
CA GLY A 32 -11.45 -5.71 -7.55
C GLY A 32 -10.57 -6.49 -8.52
N ASN A 33 -9.58 -5.81 -9.09
CA ASN A 33 -8.67 -6.39 -10.09
C ASN A 33 -7.19 -6.05 -9.83
N TRP A 34 -6.92 -5.09 -8.93
CA TRP A 34 -5.57 -4.62 -8.67
C TRP A 34 -4.75 -5.59 -7.82
N GLY A 35 -5.38 -6.48 -7.06
CA GLY A 35 -4.67 -7.47 -6.25
C GLY A 35 -3.84 -8.43 -7.09
N THR A 36 -4.43 -8.97 -8.16
CA THR A 36 -3.72 -9.86 -9.09
C THR A 36 -2.57 -9.14 -9.79
N VAL A 37 -2.85 -7.95 -10.34
CA VAL A 37 -1.83 -7.12 -11.03
C VAL A 37 -0.67 -6.76 -10.10
N LEU A 38 -0.96 -6.41 -8.85
CA LEU A 38 0.05 -6.10 -7.85
C LEU A 38 0.92 -7.32 -7.51
N MET A 39 0.31 -8.50 -7.34
CA MET A 39 1.04 -9.74 -7.06
C MET A 39 1.92 -10.18 -8.24
N GLU A 40 1.45 -10.00 -9.48
CA GLU A 40 2.24 -10.24 -10.70
C GLU A 40 3.43 -9.29 -10.79
N ASN A 41 3.21 -7.99 -10.56
CA ASN A 41 4.26 -6.97 -10.55
C ASN A 41 5.32 -7.26 -9.47
N LEU A 42 4.91 -7.62 -8.25
CA LEU A 42 5.82 -8.00 -7.18
C LEU A 42 6.62 -9.25 -7.54
N SER A 43 5.98 -10.26 -8.13
CA SER A 43 6.66 -11.49 -8.57
C SER A 43 7.70 -11.20 -9.65
N SER A 44 7.39 -10.30 -10.59
CA SER A 44 8.34 -9.85 -11.62
C SER A 44 9.52 -9.09 -11.00
N LEU A 45 9.24 -8.15 -10.09
CA LEU A 45 10.26 -7.37 -9.40
C LEU A 45 11.21 -8.25 -8.57
N ILE A 46 10.68 -9.25 -7.85
CA ILE A 46 11.48 -10.19 -7.07
C ILE A 46 12.46 -10.94 -7.99
N LYS A 47 11.97 -11.50 -9.11
CA LYS A 47 12.82 -12.20 -10.07
C LYS A 47 13.92 -11.30 -10.64
N ASP A 48 13.58 -10.07 -11.02
CA ASP A 48 14.54 -9.10 -11.54
C ASP A 48 15.63 -8.73 -10.51
N LEU A 49 15.25 -8.59 -9.24
CA LEU A 49 16.18 -8.28 -8.16
C LEU A 49 17.07 -9.48 -7.81
N GLU A 50 16.52 -10.69 -7.78
CA GLU A 50 17.26 -11.94 -7.59
C GLU A 50 18.31 -12.14 -8.70
N HIS A 51 17.94 -11.89 -9.96
CA HIS A 51 18.89 -11.91 -11.09
C HIS A 51 20.03 -10.90 -10.95
N LYS A 52 19.79 -9.79 -10.23
CA LYS A 52 20.79 -8.76 -9.92
C LYS A 52 21.56 -9.03 -8.62
N GLY A 53 21.28 -10.13 -7.92
CA GLY A 53 21.89 -10.44 -6.62
C GLY A 53 21.48 -9.49 -5.50
N ILE A 54 20.33 -8.81 -5.63
CA ILE A 54 19.80 -7.87 -4.64
C ILE A 54 18.88 -8.63 -3.68
N ASN A 55 18.97 -8.34 -2.37
CA ASN A 55 18.10 -8.95 -1.36
C ASN A 55 16.62 -8.60 -1.64
N THR A 56 15.78 -9.63 -1.70
CA THR A 56 14.34 -9.55 -1.98
C THR A 56 13.42 -9.81 -0.78
N ASP A 57 13.97 -10.07 0.42
CA ASP A 57 13.23 -10.48 1.63
C ASP A 57 12.03 -9.59 1.94
N LEU A 58 12.19 -8.27 1.77
CA LEU A 58 11.12 -7.30 1.99
C LEU A 58 9.96 -7.51 1.00
N TYR A 59 10.27 -7.67 -0.28
CA TYR A 59 9.29 -7.83 -1.35
C TYR A 59 8.60 -9.20 -1.28
N THR A 60 9.34 -10.25 -0.92
CA THR A 60 8.79 -11.59 -0.66
C THR A 60 7.80 -11.54 0.50
N LYS A 61 8.17 -10.94 1.64
CA LYS A 61 7.25 -10.76 2.78
C LYS A 61 6.01 -9.95 2.40
N GLN A 62 6.15 -8.89 1.60
CA GLN A 62 5.02 -8.11 1.12
C GLN A 62 4.09 -8.95 0.24
N LYS A 63 4.64 -9.79 -0.64
CA LYS A 63 3.87 -10.70 -1.47
C LYS A 63 3.11 -11.73 -0.63
N ASP A 64 3.77 -12.37 0.33
CA ASP A 64 3.14 -13.36 1.22
C ASP A 64 1.95 -12.76 2.01
N VAL A 65 2.10 -11.52 2.50
CA VAL A 65 0.99 -10.83 3.17
C VAL A 65 -0.16 -10.56 2.21
N LEU A 66 0.11 -10.14 0.97
CA LEU A 66 -0.95 -9.89 -0.02
C LEU A 66 -1.69 -11.17 -0.43
N GLU A 67 -0.98 -12.30 -0.52
CA GLU A 67 -1.59 -13.62 -0.75
C GLU A 67 -2.53 -13.99 0.40
N ASN A 68 -2.08 -13.86 1.65
CA ASN A 68 -2.92 -14.10 2.84
C ASN A 68 -4.14 -13.16 2.89
N VAL A 69 -3.95 -11.87 2.59
CA VAL A 69 -5.05 -10.89 2.49
C VAL A 69 -6.07 -11.32 1.43
N SER A 70 -5.62 -11.83 0.28
CA SER A 70 -6.48 -12.35 -0.79
C SER A 70 -7.29 -13.57 -0.33
N GLU A 71 -6.68 -14.49 0.40
CA GLU A 71 -7.36 -15.65 0.98
C GLU A 71 -8.42 -15.24 2.01
N LEU A 72 -8.09 -14.33 2.94
CA LEU A 72 -9.04 -13.80 3.92
C LEU A 72 -10.24 -13.11 3.25
N ILE A 73 -10.02 -12.40 2.14
CA ILE A 73 -11.11 -11.82 1.35
C ILE A 73 -12.03 -12.91 0.80
N LYS A 74 -11.47 -13.99 0.24
CA LYS A 74 -12.23 -15.14 -0.31
C LYS A 74 -13.04 -15.85 0.79
N MET A 75 -12.49 -15.96 1.99
CA MET A 75 -13.16 -16.55 3.16
C MET A 75 -14.21 -15.63 3.82
N GLY A 76 -14.38 -14.40 3.32
CA GLY A 76 -15.33 -13.43 3.87
C GLY A 76 -14.82 -12.65 5.09
N ALA A 77 -13.60 -12.88 5.55
CA ALA A 77 -12.97 -12.23 6.70
C ALA A 77 -12.37 -10.84 6.36
N LYS A 78 -13.20 -9.94 5.82
CA LYS A 78 -12.76 -8.65 5.24
C LYS A 78 -12.10 -7.69 6.24
N ASP A 79 -12.56 -7.67 7.49
CA ASP A 79 -12.01 -6.77 8.52
C ASP A 79 -10.60 -7.21 8.96
N ILE A 80 -10.39 -8.53 9.04
CA ILE A 80 -9.08 -9.13 9.32
C ILE A 80 -8.15 -8.87 8.13
N ALA A 81 -8.63 -9.08 6.91
CA ALA A 81 -7.88 -8.79 5.68
C ALA A 81 -7.46 -7.31 5.61
N PHE A 82 -8.35 -6.38 5.93
CA PHE A 82 -8.04 -4.95 5.96
C PHE A 82 -7.01 -4.60 7.04
N THR A 83 -7.08 -5.25 8.21
CA THR A 83 -6.11 -5.05 9.29
C THR A 83 -4.72 -5.56 8.90
N GLN A 84 -4.63 -6.73 8.27
CA GLN A 84 -3.35 -7.25 7.80
C GLN A 84 -2.76 -6.39 6.67
N PHE A 85 -3.61 -5.96 5.74
CA PHE A 85 -3.23 -5.06 4.66
C PHE A 85 -2.64 -3.74 5.19
N THR A 86 -3.29 -3.08 6.13
CA THR A 86 -2.79 -1.81 6.69
C THR A 86 -1.55 -1.99 7.57
N LYS A 87 -1.35 -3.16 8.19
CA LYS A 87 -0.10 -3.48 8.92
C LYS A 87 1.10 -3.66 8.00
N ALA A 88 0.92 -4.33 6.86
CA ALA A 88 1.98 -4.49 5.86
C ALA A 88 2.22 -3.21 5.03
N PHE A 89 1.19 -2.39 4.87
CA PHE A 89 1.22 -1.12 4.15
C PHE A 89 0.74 0.03 5.05
N PRO A 90 1.56 0.50 6.01
CA PRO A 90 1.16 1.53 6.98
C PRO A 90 0.84 2.89 6.35
N TYR A 91 1.28 3.13 5.11
CA TYR A 91 0.94 4.31 4.30
C TYR A 91 0.01 3.99 3.12
N CYS A 92 -0.66 2.83 3.17
CA CYS A 92 -1.44 2.28 2.06
C CYS A 92 -0.57 1.94 0.84
N LEU A 93 -1.12 1.46 -0.29
CA LEU A 93 -0.29 0.94 -1.39
C LEU A 93 0.58 2.06 -1.99
N PRO A 94 1.88 1.82 -2.22
CA PRO A 94 2.82 2.85 -2.69
C PRO A 94 2.56 3.35 -4.13
N HIS A 95 1.57 2.79 -4.84
CA HIS A 95 1.22 3.20 -6.21
C HIS A 95 0.71 4.64 -6.35
N ARG A 96 0.45 5.35 -5.23
CA ARG A 96 0.06 6.77 -5.27
C ARG A 96 1.21 7.73 -5.59
N SER A 97 2.46 7.28 -5.56
CA SER A 97 3.62 8.14 -5.84
C SER A 97 3.98 8.24 -7.34
N ARG A 98 3.17 7.67 -8.23
CA ARG A 98 3.36 7.75 -9.70
C ARG A 98 2.03 7.95 -10.43
N ILE A 99 1.34 9.05 -10.17
CA ILE A 99 0.46 9.72 -11.14
C ILE A 99 0.66 11.22 -10.97
#